data_AF-A0A6V7KMH1-F1
#
_entry.id   AF-A0A6V7KMH1-F1
#
_cell.length_a   1.000
_cell.length_b   1.000
_cell.length_c   1.000
_cell.angle_alpha   90.00
_cell.angle_beta   90.00
_cell.angle_gamma   90.00
#
_symmetry.space_group_name_H-M   'P 1'
#
loop_
_entity.id
_entity.type
_entity.pdbx_description
1 polymer ?
#
loop_
_entity_poly.entity_id
_entity_poly.type
_entity_poly.pdbx_seq_one_letter_code
_entity_poly.pdbx_strand_id
1 'polypeptide(L)' 'AKSEMVKSKLPNSVLGKIWKLADYDKDGFLDADEFSLAMHLINVKLDGYDLPTELPEHLVPPSKRGLYQ' A
#
# COMPACT_ATOMS: atom_id res chain seq x y z
N ALA A 1 -9.85 4.51 -4.69
CA ALA A 1 -8.57 4.34 -3.99
C ALA A 1 -7.93 5.67 -3.52
N LYS A 2 -7.47 6.56 -4.41
CA LYS A 2 -6.80 7.84 -4.02
C LYS A 2 -7.54 8.67 -2.98
N SER A 3 -8.86 8.84 -3.13
CA SER A 3 -9.67 9.64 -2.21
C SER A 3 -9.73 9.08 -0.78
N GLU A 4 -9.70 7.75 -0.61
CA GLU A 4 -9.68 7.11 0.71
C GLU A 4 -8.32 7.29 1.40
N MET A 5 -7.24 7.22 0.64
CA MET A 5 -5.90 7.49 1.17
C MET A 5 -5.78 8.92 1.68
N VAL A 6 -6.31 9.90 0.94
CA VAL A 6 -6.30 11.32 1.34
C VAL A 6 -7.15 11.57 2.59
N LYS A 7 -8.27 10.85 2.79
CA LYS A 7 -9.08 10.95 4.00
C LYS A 7 -8.36 10.51 5.27
N SER A 8 -7.28 9.74 5.14
CA SER A 8 -6.55 9.17 6.27
C SER A 8 -5.72 10.20 7.05
N LYS A 9 -5.82 11.50 6.70
CA LYS A 9 -5.12 12.63 7.35
C LYS A 9 -3.59 12.52 7.35
N LEU A 10 -3.02 11.63 6.55
CA LEU A 10 -1.57 11.50 6.41
C LEU A 10 -0.99 12.58 5.48
N PRO A 11 0.27 12.99 5.67
CA PRO A 11 0.93 13.93 4.78
C PRO A 11 0.98 13.40 3.34
N ASN A 12 0.86 14.28 2.35
CA ASN A 12 0.98 13.92 0.92
C ASN A 12 2.28 13.15 0.61
N SER A 13 3.38 13.47 1.30
CA SER A 13 4.66 12.75 1.16
C SER A 13 4.55 11.27 1.56
N VAL A 14 3.79 10.98 2.62
CA VAL A 14 3.51 9.62 3.11
C VAL A 14 2.54 8.92 2.15
N LEU A 15 1.47 9.61 1.74
CA LEU A 15 0.50 9.06 0.78
C LEU A 15 1.17 8.66 -0.55
N GLY A 16 2.11 9.46 -1.04
CA GLY A 16 2.88 9.15 -2.24
C GLY A 16 3.79 7.92 -2.07
N LYS A 17 4.36 7.72 -0.87
CA LYS A 17 5.12 6.49 -0.56
C LYS A 17 4.20 5.28 -0.52
N ILE A 18 3.08 5.37 0.21
CA ILE A 18 2.10 4.28 0.31
C ILE A 18 1.57 3.93 -1.07
N TRP A 19 1.27 4.92 -1.91
CA TRP A 19 0.83 4.71 -3.29
C TRP A 19 1.84 3.88 -4.05
N LYS A 20 3.11 4.30 -4.06
CA LYS A 20 4.19 3.58 -4.76
C LYS A 20 4.47 2.18 -4.22
N LEU A 21 4.19 1.95 -2.93
CA LEU A 21 4.35 0.64 -2.30
C LEU A 21 3.18 -0.29 -2.63
N ALA A 22 1.97 0.27 -2.68
CA ALA A 22 0.75 -0.48 -2.94
C ALA A 22 0.57 -0.81 -4.43
N ASP A 23 0.95 0.14 -5.30
CA ASP A 23 0.94 0.03 -6.77
C ASP A 23 2.13 -0.81 -7.23
N TYR A 24 1.96 -2.13 -7.20
CA TYR A 24 3.04 -3.09 -7.43
C TYR A 24 3.39 -3.19 -8.92
N ASP A 25 2.37 -3.18 -9.77
CA ASP A 25 2.54 -3.21 -11.23
C ASP A 25 2.77 -1.83 -11.87
N LYS A 26 2.70 -0.75 -11.09
CA LYS A 26 2.98 0.63 -11.53
C LYS A 26 2.08 1.05 -12.69
N ASP A 27 0.86 0.54 -12.73
CA ASP A 27 -0.13 0.90 -13.74
C ASP A 27 -0.81 2.25 -13.42
N GLY A 28 -0.60 2.76 -12.20
CA GLY A 28 -1.14 4.03 -11.72
C GLY A 28 -2.57 3.92 -11.20
N PHE A 29 -3.10 2.70 -11.09
CA PHE A 29 -4.34 2.33 -10.44
C PHE A 29 -4.03 1.45 -9.23
N LEU A 30 -5.08 1.11 -8.46
CA LEU A 30 -4.95 0.21 -7.32
C LEU A 30 -6.13 -0.75 -7.41
N ASP A 31 -5.84 -2.01 -7.68
CA ASP A 31 -6.84 -3.08 -7.65
C ASP A 31 -7.32 -3.36 -6.22
N ALA A 32 -8.31 -4.24 -6.04
CA ALA A 32 -8.82 -4.58 -4.70
C ALA A 32 -7.72 -5.09 -3.74
N ASP A 33 -6.79 -5.90 -4.24
CA ASP A 33 -5.64 -6.40 -3.47
C ASP A 33 -4.68 -5.27 -3.08
N GLU A 34 -4.34 -4.41 -4.05
CA GLU A 34 -3.41 -3.29 -3.84
C GLU A 34 -4.02 -2.18 -2.99
N PHE A 35 -5.32 -1.97 -3.12
CA PHE A 35 -6.07 -1.05 -2.27
C PHE A 35 -6.10 -1.53 -0.82
N SER A 36 -6.28 -2.84 -0.60
CA SER A 36 -6.19 -3.44 0.73
C SER A 36 -4.79 -3.28 1.32
N LEU A 37 -3.75 -3.42 0.50
CA LEU A 37 -2.37 -3.16 0.89
C LEU A 37 -2.14 -1.68 1.25
N ALA A 38 -2.65 -0.75 0.43
CA ALA A 38 -2.58 0.68 0.70
C ALA A 38 -3.26 1.05 2.03
N MET A 39 -4.46 0.52 2.28
CA MET A 39 -5.18 0.71 3.54
C MET A 39 -4.43 0.12 4.73
N HIS A 40 -3.81 -1.05 4.57
CA HIS A 40 -3.00 -1.65 5.63
C HIS A 40 -1.80 -0.77 5.98
N LEU A 41 -1.05 -0.30 4.98
CA LEU A 41 0.08 0.62 5.17
C LEU A 41 -0.34 1.94 5.83
N ILE A 42 -1.50 2.49 5.44
CA ILE A 42 -2.08 3.66 6.11
C ILE A 42 -2.31 3.40 7.59
N ASN A 43 -2.96 2.27 7.93
CA ASN A 43 -3.24 1.92 9.31
C ASN A 43 -1.96 1.73 10.12
N VAL A 44 -0.95 1.04 9.56
CA VAL A 44 0.37 0.89 10.19
C VAL A 44 0.98 2.26 10.52
N LYS A 45 0.88 3.23 9.59
CA LYS A 45 1.40 4.58 9.84
C LYS A 45 0.56 5.38 10.85
N LEU A 46 -0.76 5.18 10.87
CA LEU A 46 -1.66 5.78 11.85
C LEU A 46 -1.44 5.22 13.26
N ASP A 47 -1.07 3.95 13.37
CA ASP A 47 -0.71 3.30 14.65
C ASP A 47 0.64 3.81 15.19
N GLY A 48 1.38 4.57 14.39
CA GLY A 48 2.66 5.17 14.77
C GLY A 48 3.89 4.37 14.36
N TYR A 49 3.72 3.26 13.63
CA TYR A 49 4.84 2.52 13.04
C TYR A 49 5.40 3.24 11.81
N ASP A 50 6.65 2.94 11.49
CA ASP A 50 7.27 3.44 10.26
C ASP A 50 6.95 2.57 9.06
N LEU A 51 6.72 3.24 7.93
CA LEU A 51 6.47 2.57 6.66
C LEU A 51 7.77 1.97 6.15
N PRO A 52 7.77 0.69 5.75
CA PRO A 52 8.93 0.10 5.11
C PRO A 52 9.21 0.82 3.78
N THR A 53 10.48 1.04 3.46
CA THR A 53 10.91 1.73 2.22
C THR A 53 10.64 0.92 0.96
N GLU A 54 10.56 -0.40 1.10
CA GLU A 54 10.30 -1.37 0.04
C GLU A 54 9.28 -2.37 0.59
N LEU A 55 8.38 -2.86 -0.27
CA LEU A 55 7.35 -3.80 0.17
C LEU A 55 8.04 -5.14 0.49
N PRO A 56 8.10 -5.58 1.76
CA PRO A 56 8.70 -6.87 2.05
C PRO A 56 7.84 -7.97 1.45
N GLU A 57 8.47 -9.06 1.04
CA GLU A 57 7.87 -10.29 0.48
C GLU A 57 6.71 -10.83 1.33
N HIS A 58 6.73 -10.50 2.64
CA HIS A 58 5.72 -10.84 3.62
C HIS A 58 4.43 -10.01 3.58
N LEU A 59 4.49 -8.78 3.08
CA LEU A 59 3.35 -7.88 2.88
C LEU A 59 2.76 -7.98 1.48
N VAL A 60 3.37 -8.76 0.57
CA VAL A 60 2.78 -9.07 -0.73
C VAL A 60 1.47 -9.82 -0.49
N PRO A 61 0.33 -9.32 -1.00
CA PRO A 61 -0.96 -9.99 -0.81
C PRO A 61 -0.87 -11.44 -1.32
N PRO A 62 -1.45 -12.41 -0.58
CA PRO A 62 -1.35 -13.83 -0.91
C PRO A 62 -1.83 -14.13 -2.34
N SER A 63 -2.79 -13.35 -2.85
CA SER A 63 -3.28 -13.38 -4.23
C SER A 63 -2.17 -13.22 -5.29
N LYS A 64 -1.09 -12.48 -4.98
CA LYS A 64 0.09 -12.31 -5.86
C LYS A 64 1.31 -13.14 -5.41
N ARG A 65 1.25 -13.82 -4.25
CA ARG A 65 2.31 -14.76 -3.80
C ARG A 65 2.27 -16.13 -4.49
N GLY A 66 1.20 -16.45 -5.23
CA GLY A 66 0.93 -17.80 -5.74
C GLY A 66 1.18 -18.08 -7.23
N LEU A 67 1.72 -17.15 -8.02
CA LEU A 67 1.96 -17.38 -9.47
C LEU A 67 3.26 -18.13 -9.81
N TYR A 68 3.91 -18.74 -8.82
CA TYR A 68 4.97 -19.72 -9.03
C TYR A 68 4.54 -21.07 -8.46
N GLN A 69 3.67 -21.77 -9.18
CA GLN A 69 3.61 -23.24 -9.19
C GLN A 69 3.58 -23.73 -10.63
#